data_AF-A0A349YJS4-F1
#
_entry.id   AF-A0A349YJS4-F1
#
_cell.length_a   1.000
_cell.length_b   1.000
_cell.length_c   1.000
_cell.angle_alpha   90.00
_cell.angle_beta   90.00
_cell.angle_gamma   90.00
#
_symmetry.space_group_name_H-M   'P 1'
#
loop_
_entity.id
_entity.type
_entity.pdbx_description
1 polymer ?
#
loop_
_entity_poly.entity_id
_entity_poly.type
_entity_poly.pdbx_seq_one_letter_code
_entity_poly.pdbx_strand_id
1 'polypeptide(L)' 'MYNYKLQHRHIAKLPGDIGVQLDQWDNKHNIPRDDLARAVYIKWREEKTGATLLSADYRKLLADNGL' A
#
# COMPACT_ATOMS: atom_id res chain seq x y z
N MET A 1 -8.57 -0.68 9.90
CA MET A 1 -7.75 -0.38 8.71
C MET A 1 -6.51 0.41 9.13
N TYR A 2 -5.31 -0.13 8.94
CA TYR A 2 -4.05 0.57 9.27
C TYR A 2 -3.77 1.71 8.27
N ASN A 3 -3.32 2.87 8.75
CA ASN A 3 -3.05 4.02 7.87
C ASN A 3 -1.56 4.11 7.48
N TYR A 4 -1.19 3.44 6.41
CA TYR A 4 0.18 3.45 5.87
C TYR A 4 0.67 4.83 5.39
N LYS A 5 -0.25 5.77 5.07
CA LYS A 5 0.14 7.11 4.59
C LYS A 5 0.98 7.87 5.62
N LEU A 6 0.67 7.70 6.91
CA LEU A 6 1.42 8.31 8.01
C LEU A 6 2.87 7.81 8.10
N GLN A 7 3.14 6.62 7.56
CA GLN A 7 4.44 5.94 7.64
C GLN A 7 5.16 5.92 6.28
N HIS A 8 4.63 6.63 5.28
CA HIS A 8 5.14 6.59 3.90
C HIS A 8 6.65 6.80 3.80
N ARG A 9 7.20 7.76 4.55
CA ARG A 9 8.64 8.08 4.53
C ARG A 9 9.53 6.92 5.02
N HIS A 10 9.01 6.05 5.86
CA HIS A 10 9.73 4.88 6.34
C HIS A 10 9.53 3.70 5.39
N ILE A 11 8.30 3.46 4.94
CA ILE A 11 7.96 2.39 4.00
C ILE A 11 8.71 2.57 2.67
N ALA A 12 8.74 3.79 2.12
CA ALA A 12 9.39 4.09 0.84
C ALA A 12 10.92 3.92 0.85
N LYS A 13 11.55 3.81 2.03
CA LYS A 13 12.99 3.53 2.17
C LYS A 13 13.30 2.03 2.19
N LEU A 14 12.30 1.17 2.32
CA LEU A 14 12.49 -0.27 2.33
C LEU A 14 12.87 -0.76 0.92
N PRO A 15 13.77 -1.75 0.82
CA PRO A 15 14.17 -2.31 -0.46
C PRO A 15 13.04 -3.14 -1.10
N GLY A 16 13.06 -3.24 -2.43
CA GLY A 16 12.09 -4.00 -3.21
C GLY A 16 10.91 -3.17 -3.72
N ASP A 17 10.00 -3.84 -4.43
CA ASP A 17 8.75 -3.23 -4.91
C ASP A 17 7.79 -2.88 -3.76
N ILE A 18 6.71 -2.18 -4.08
CA ILE A 18 5.75 -1.69 -3.09
C ILE A 18 5.08 -2.82 -2.28
N GLY A 19 4.87 -3.99 -2.88
CA GLY A 19 4.31 -5.15 -2.18
C GLY A 19 5.28 -5.66 -1.13
N VAL A 20 6.54 -5.85 -1.51
CA VAL A 20 7.62 -6.27 -0.60
C VAL A 20 7.87 -5.25 0.51
N GLN A 21 7.85 -3.95 0.20
CA GLN A 21 8.01 -2.88 1.18
C GLN A 21 6.90 -2.93 2.25
N LEU A 22 5.66 -3.17 1.83
CA LEU A 22 4.53 -3.31 2.75
C LEU A 22 4.62 -4.60 3.57
N ASP A 23 5.02 -5.73 2.97
CA ASP A 23 5.21 -6.99 3.70
C ASP A 23 6.29 -6.86 4.78
N GLN A 24 7.41 -6.20 4.47
CA GLN A 24 8.46 -5.91 5.44
C GLN A 24 7.97 -4.98 6.56
N TRP A 25 7.19 -3.95 6.23
CA TRP A 25 6.62 -3.05 7.22
C TRP A 25 5.65 -3.78 8.16
N ASP A 26 4.75 -4.58 7.60
CA ASP A 26 3.73 -5.35 8.31
C ASP A 26 4.40 -6.34 9.27
N ASN A 27 5.34 -7.13 8.77
CA ASN A 27 6.09 -8.10 9.56
C ASN A 27 6.89 -7.44 10.69
N LYS A 28 7.52 -6.29 10.42
CA LYS A 28 8.32 -5.58 11.43
C LYS A 28 7.47 -5.01 12.56
N HIS A 29 6.23 -4.63 12.30
CA HIS A 29 5.35 -3.96 13.26
C HIS A 29 4.20 -4.85 13.75
N ASN A 30 4.20 -6.15 13.41
CA ASN A 30 3.13 -7.10 13.71
C ASN A 30 1.75 -6.59 13.27
N ILE A 31 1.68 -5.96 12.09
CA ILE A 31 0.43 -5.47 11.53
C ILE A 31 -0.20 -6.61 10.72
N PRO A 32 -1.44 -7.02 11.03
CA PRO A 32 -2.14 -7.99 10.20
C PRO A 32 -2.32 -7.47 8.78
N ARG A 33 -2.12 -8.33 7.78
CA ARG A 33 -2.29 -7.97 6.38
C ARG A 33 -3.73 -7.49 6.13
N ASP A 34 -3.85 -6.26 5.65
CA ASP A 34 -5.11 -5.61 5.29
C ASP A 34 -5.01 -5.12 3.85
N ASP A 35 -5.55 -5.91 2.91
CA ASP A 35 -5.41 -5.64 1.48
C ASP A 35 -6.14 -4.36 1.04
N LEU A 36 -7.26 -4.00 1.68
CA LEU A 36 -7.96 -2.75 1.39
C LEU A 36 -7.13 -1.55 1.83
N ALA A 37 -6.55 -1.61 3.03
CA ALA A 37 -5.64 -0.58 3.53
C ALA A 37 -4.43 -0.37 2.62
N ARG A 38 -3.84 -1.48 2.16
CA ARG A 38 -2.69 -1.49 1.26
C ARG A 38 -3.06 -0.92 -0.11
N ALA A 39 -4.20 -1.31 -0.68
CA ALA A 39 -4.70 -0.77 -1.94
C ALA A 39 -4.91 0.76 -1.88
N VAL A 40 -5.52 1.26 -0.80
CA VAL A 40 -5.71 2.72 -0.58
C VAL A 40 -4.38 3.46 -0.51
N TYR A 41 -3.37 2.87 0.14
CA TYR A 41 -2.03 3.45 0.21
C TYR A 41 -1.31 3.43 -1.14
N ILE A 42 -1.38 2.31 -1.86
CA ILE A 42 -0.74 2.15 -3.17
C ILE A 42 -1.33 3.14 -4.17
N LYS A 43 -2.67 3.29 -4.21
CA LYS A 43 -3.36 4.30 -5.04
C LYS A 43 -2.86 5.71 -4.73
N TRP A 44 -2.82 6.08 -3.45
CA TRP A 44 -2.30 7.39 -3.04
C TRP A 44 -0.83 7.60 -3.42
N ARG A 45 0.01 6.57 -3.35
CA ARG A 45 1.43 6.66 -3.73
C ARG A 45 1.59 6.78 -5.25
N GLU A 46 0.79 6.05 -6.03
CA GLU A 46 0.69 6.18 -7.48
C GLU A 46 0.34 7.63 -7.86
N GLU A 47 -0.69 8.22 -7.23
CA GLU A 47 -1.07 9.64 -7.44
C GLU A 47 0.05 10.63 -7.09
N LYS A 48 0.84 10.36 -6.04
CA LYS A 48 1.93 11.25 -5.60
C LYS A 48 3.18 11.16 -6.45
N THR A 49 3.45 10.01 -7.03
CA THR A 49 4.69 9.75 -7.79
C THR A 49 4.48 9.79 -9.29
N GLY A 50 3.23 9.66 -9.77
CA GLY A 50 2.89 9.46 -11.17
C GLY A 50 3.27 8.07 -11.70
N ALA A 51 3.81 7.19 -10.86
CA ALA A 51 4.20 5.84 -11.23
C ALA A 51 3.02 4.89 -11.11
N THR A 52 2.83 4.00 -12.10
CA THR A 52 1.83 2.94 -12.03
C THR A 52 2.28 1.85 -11.06
N LEU A 53 1.61 1.75 -9.92
CA LEU A 53 1.90 0.83 -8.81
C LEU A 53 0.70 -0.05 -8.45
N LEU A 54 -0.51 0.39 -8.79
CA LEU A 54 -1.75 -0.26 -8.41
C LEU A 54 -2.08 -1.42 -9.36
N SER A 55 -2.05 -2.65 -8.83
CA SER A 55 -2.41 -3.86 -9.56
C SER A 55 -3.90 -3.91 -9.94
N ALA A 56 -4.25 -4.75 -10.91
CA ALA A 56 -5.63 -4.97 -11.32
C ALA A 56 -6.52 -5.44 -10.16
N ASP A 57 -6.01 -6.35 -9.32
CA ASP A 57 -6.73 -6.85 -8.15
C ASP A 57 -7.01 -5.74 -7.13
N TYR A 58 -6.03 -4.87 -6.86
CA TYR A 58 -6.23 -3.73 -5.97
C TYR A 58 -7.13 -2.66 -6.58
N ARG A 59 -7.14 -2.46 -7.90
CA ARG A 59 -8.13 -1.61 -8.58
C ARG A 59 -9.54 -2.15 -8.40
N LYS A 60 -9.73 -3.46 -8.61
CA LYS A 60 -11.01 -4.12 -8.42
C LYS A 60 -11.47 -4.03 -6.96
N LEU A 61 -10.58 -4.31 -6.02
CA LEU A 61 -10.88 -4.23 -4.59
C LEU A 61 -11.34 -2.84 -4.17
N LEU A 62 -10.69 -1.78 -4.66
CA LEU A 62 -11.11 -0.41 -4.39
C LEU A 62 -12.48 -0.10 -5.02
N ALA A 63 -12.70 -0.49 -6.27
CA ALA A 63 -13.98 -0.30 -6.95
C ALA A 63 -15.14 -1.00 -6.22
N ASP A 64 -14.93 -2.25 -5.80
CA ASP A 64 -15.92 -3.04 -5.05
C ASP A 64 -16.22 -2.43 -3.66
N ASN A 65 -15.35 -1.55 -3.15
CA ASN A 65 -15.52 -0.81 -1.90
C ASN A 65 -15.87 0.68 -2.11
N GLY A 66 -16.10 1.13 -3.35
CA GLY A 66 -16.48 2.52 -3.66
C GLY A 66 -15.34 3.55 -3.49
N LEU A 67 -14.07 3.15 -3.71
CA LEU A 67 -12.87 3.96 -3.47
C LEU A 67 -12.03 4.28 -4.71
#